data_AF-A0AAF0UME6-F1
#
_entry.id   AF-A0AAF0UME6-F1
#
_cell.length_a   1.000
_cell.length_b   1.000
_cell.length_c   1.000
_cell.angle_alpha   90.00
_cell.angle_beta   90.00
_cell.angle_gamma   90.00
#
_symmetry.space_group_name_H-M   'P 1'
#
loop_
_entity.id
_entity.type
_entity.pdbx_description
1 polymer ?
#
loop_
_entity_poly.entity_id
_entity_poly.type
_entity_poly.pdbx_seq_one_letter_code
_entity_poly.pdbx_strand_id
1 'polypeptide(L)'
;MLEEIRHKIMDRNIAMRQFAETWISDISPMDRLVLEENKDLARLCEVRFNGDIGYEILDGQYMHIVDIRKKTCTCRTWQLRGIPCLHVVLAYQHKNMEPEHEVVHWYREETFLNAYNHFLQPIPNMKMWPHTSGVMIEPPEPKVMPGRPPKSRRKAKNEPRKKVIQKSSKNDLLFVSSSRPQ
;
A
#
# COMPACT_ATOMS: atom_id res chain seq x y z
N MET A 1 -10.03 -27.25 7.13
CA MET A 1 -9.48 -26.35 6.08
C MET A 1 -10.55 -25.50 5.39
N LEU A 2 -11.43 -26.02 4.53
CA LEU A 2 -12.42 -25.16 3.82
C LEU A 2 -13.46 -24.51 4.75
N GLU A 3 -13.90 -25.23 5.78
CA GLU A 3 -14.85 -24.72 6.78
C GLU A 3 -14.26 -23.58 7.62
N GLU A 4 -12.98 -23.68 7.99
CA GLU A 4 -12.28 -22.60 8.70
C GLU A 4 -12.11 -21.35 7.83
N ILE A 5 -11.89 -21.52 6.52
CA ILE A 5 -11.84 -20.39 5.58
C ILE A 5 -13.20 -19.70 5.52
N ARG A 6 -14.30 -20.47 5.44
CA ARG A 6 -15.66 -19.94 5.46
C ARG A 6 -15.93 -19.11 6.71
N HIS A 7 -15.61 -19.65 7.89
CA HIS A 7 -15.75 -18.91 9.16
C HIS A 7 -14.91 -17.63 9.18
N LYS A 8 -13.63 -17.69 8.80
CA LYS A 8 -12.77 -16.51 8.75
C LYS A 8 -13.31 -15.41 7.84
N ILE A 9 -13.89 -15.77 6.69
CA ILE A 9 -14.49 -14.79 5.78
C ILE A 9 -15.77 -14.20 6.39
N MET A 10 -16.62 -15.02 7.02
CA MET A 10 -17.80 -14.53 7.73
C MET A 10 -17.43 -13.54 8.84
N ASP A 11 -16.51 -13.93 9.72
CA ASP A 11 -16.04 -13.10 10.83
C ASP A 11 -15.42 -11.81 10.30
N ARG A 12 -14.62 -11.89 9.24
CA ARG A 12 -14.05 -10.71 8.58
C ARG A 12 -15.14 -9.79 8.04
N ASN A 13 -16.13 -10.29 7.31
CA ASN A 13 -17.19 -9.45 6.76
C ASN A 13 -17.97 -8.73 7.85
N ILE A 14 -18.28 -9.41 8.95
CA ILE A 14 -18.94 -8.82 10.12
C ILE A 14 -18.06 -7.73 10.73
N ALA A 15 -16.79 -8.05 11.00
CA ALA A 15 -15.84 -7.10 11.60
C ALA A 15 -15.62 -5.85 10.72
N MET A 16 -15.58 -6.01 9.38
CA MET A 16 -15.45 -4.87 8.46
C MET A 16 -16.69 -3.98 8.49
N ARG A 17 -17.89 -4.54 8.52
CA ARG A 17 -19.13 -3.74 8.64
C ARG A 17 -19.22 -3.01 9.98
N GLN A 18 -18.91 -3.70 11.08
CA GLN A 18 -18.82 -3.08 12.40
C GLN A 18 -17.75 -1.97 12.44
N PHE A 19 -16.64 -2.16 11.73
CA PHE A 19 -15.64 -1.11 11.58
C PHE A 19 -16.20 0.12 10.85
N ALA A 20 -17.02 -0.05 9.81
CA ALA A 20 -17.67 1.07 9.12
C ALA A 20 -18.61 1.87 10.05
N GLU A 21 -19.33 1.20 10.97
CA GLU A 21 -20.19 1.86 11.96
C GLU A 21 -19.41 2.78 12.92
N THR A 22 -18.10 2.62 13.03
CA THR A 22 -17.24 3.51 13.85
C THR A 22 -16.83 4.80 13.14
N TRP A 23 -17.17 4.96 11.85
CA TRP A 23 -16.74 6.11 11.07
C TRP A 23 -17.50 7.38 11.48
N ILE A 24 -16.77 8.48 11.66
CA ILE A 24 -17.34 9.78 12.07
C ILE A 24 -17.77 10.62 10.84
N SER A 25 -17.33 10.25 9.64
CA SER A 25 -17.79 10.84 8.35
C SER A 25 -17.93 9.76 7.30
N ASP A 26 -18.43 10.19 6.16
CA ASP A 26 -18.37 9.48 4.89
C ASP A 26 -16.95 9.13 4.40
N ILE A 27 -15.85 9.70 4.90
CA ILE A 27 -14.46 9.29 4.57
C ILE A 27 -13.89 8.30 5.61
N SER A 28 -13.12 7.32 5.14
CA SER A 28 -12.42 6.34 5.99
C SER A 28 -11.55 7.00 7.07
N PRO A 29 -11.49 6.46 8.30
CA PRO A 29 -10.68 7.04 9.38
C PRO A 29 -9.20 7.21 9.01
N MET A 30 -8.65 6.27 8.24
CA MET A 30 -7.24 6.31 7.83
C MET A 30 -6.99 7.39 6.78
N ASP A 31 -7.87 7.50 5.80
CA ASP A 31 -7.72 8.48 4.71
C ASP A 31 -8.05 9.90 5.20
N ARG A 32 -8.98 10.03 6.14
CA ARG A 32 -9.22 11.27 6.88
C ARG A 32 -7.97 11.72 7.61
N LEU A 33 -7.27 10.83 8.32
CA LEU A 33 -6.05 11.20 9.03
C LEU A 33 -5.00 11.78 8.09
N VAL A 34 -4.83 11.17 6.91
CA VAL A 34 -3.94 11.69 5.85
C VAL A 34 -4.39 13.05 5.35
N LEU A 35 -5.71 13.26 5.18
CA LEU A 35 -6.24 14.54 4.73
C LEU A 35 -6.06 15.64 5.78
N GLU A 36 -6.27 15.36 7.06
CA GLU A 36 -6.03 16.31 8.15
C GLU A 36 -4.55 16.67 8.27
N GLU A 37 -3.65 15.69 8.14
CA GLU A 37 -2.20 15.96 8.07
C GLU A 37 -1.87 16.88 6.88
N ASN A 38 -2.47 16.65 5.71
CA ASN A 38 -2.31 17.53 4.56
C ASN A 38 -2.88 18.94 4.81
N LYS A 39 -3.99 19.08 5.54
CA LYS A 39 -4.56 20.38 5.94
C LYS A 39 -3.62 21.13 6.90
N ASP A 40 -2.97 20.44 7.82
CA ASP A 40 -1.99 21.05 8.73
C ASP A 40 -0.73 21.49 7.98
N LEU A 41 -0.19 20.63 7.11
CA LEU A 41 1.00 20.95 6.30
C LEU A 41 0.74 22.05 5.26
N ALA A 42 -0.48 22.13 4.71
CA ALA A 42 -0.87 23.17 3.76
C ALA A 42 -0.65 24.59 4.32
N ARG A 43 -0.75 24.77 5.64
CA ARG A 43 -0.53 26.06 6.32
C ARG A 43 0.92 26.57 6.22
N LEU A 44 1.86 25.68 5.89
CA LEU A 44 3.29 26.03 5.74
C LEU A 44 3.64 26.50 4.32
N CYS A 45 2.70 26.43 3.39
CA CYS A 45 2.91 26.77 1.99
C CYS A 45 2.35 28.16 1.64
N GLU A 46 2.89 28.77 0.59
CA GLU A 46 2.36 30.01 0.03
C GLU A 46 1.62 29.73 -1.28
N VAL A 47 0.55 30.48 -1.54
CA VAL A 47 -0.31 30.30 -2.72
C VAL A 47 -0.32 31.56 -3.58
N ARG A 48 -0.18 31.39 -4.89
CA ARG A 48 -0.44 32.41 -5.91
C ARG A 48 -1.49 31.89 -6.87
N PHE A 49 -2.58 32.64 -7.02
CA PHE A 49 -3.68 32.29 -7.90
C PHE A 49 -3.59 33.05 -9.22
N ASN A 50 -3.81 32.36 -10.35
CA ASN A 50 -3.72 32.95 -11.68
C ASN A 50 -4.98 33.73 -12.13
N GLY A 51 -6.05 33.75 -11.32
CA GLY A 51 -7.31 34.42 -11.64
C GLY A 51 -8.40 33.51 -12.24
N ASP A 52 -8.12 32.25 -12.57
CA ASP A 52 -9.10 31.31 -13.13
C ASP A 52 -9.07 29.92 -12.45
N ILE A 53 -8.20 29.02 -12.94
CA ILE A 53 -8.14 27.61 -12.51
C ILE A 53 -6.77 27.18 -11.97
N GLY A 54 -5.74 28.00 -12.16
CA GLY A 54 -4.35 27.63 -11.90
C GLY A 54 -3.84 28.25 -10.61
N TYR A 55 -3.12 27.45 -9.83
CA TYR A 55 -2.43 27.90 -8.64
C TYR A 55 -0.97 27.49 -8.71
N GLU A 56 -0.09 28.41 -8.31
CA GLU A 56 1.30 28.12 -7.99
C GLU A 56 1.41 28.05 -6.47
N ILE A 57 1.86 26.91 -5.96
CA ILE A 57 2.04 26.64 -4.55
C ILE A 57 3.53 26.53 -4.26
N LEU A 58 4.05 27.41 -3.41
CA LEU A 58 5.42 27.35 -2.92
C LEU A 58 5.45 26.49 -1.65
N ASP A 59 6.18 25.37 -1.73
CA ASP A 59 6.38 24.40 -0.67
C ASP A 59 7.89 24.32 -0.37
N GLY A 60 8.33 25.13 0.59
CA GLY A 60 9.75 25.34 0.87
C GLY A 60 10.50 25.90 -0.35
N GLN A 61 11.33 25.06 -0.99
CA GLN A 61 12.13 25.43 -2.17
C GLN A 61 11.48 24.98 -3.49
N TYR A 62 10.38 24.22 -3.43
CA TYR A 62 9.72 23.65 -4.60
C TYR A 62 8.47 24.44 -4.95
N MET A 63 8.21 24.57 -6.25
CA MET A 63 6.99 25.18 -6.76
C MET A 63 6.14 24.11 -7.44
N HIS A 64 4.90 23.95 -6.96
CA HIS A 64 3.93 23.02 -7.51
C HIS A 64 2.79 23.76 -8.20
N ILE A 65 2.32 23.21 -9.31
CA ILE A 65 1.19 23.77 -10.04
C ILE A 65 -0.03 22.90 -9.78
N VAL A 66 -1.12 23.54 -9.36
CA VAL A 66 -2.43 22.91 -9.18
C VAL A 66 -3.38 23.46 -10.25
N ASP A 67 -4.03 22.55 -10.98
CA ASP A 67 -5.15 22.86 -11.86
C ASP A 67 -6.41 22.23 -11.25
N ILE A 68 -7.28 23.07 -10.68
CA ILE A 68 -8.49 22.61 -9.97
C ILE A 68 -9.53 22.02 -10.93
N ARG A 69 -9.54 22.43 -12.20
CA ARG A 69 -10.52 21.96 -13.18
C ARG A 69 -10.15 20.57 -13.69
N LYS A 70 -8.88 20.37 -14.00
CA LYS A 70 -8.35 19.05 -14.40
C LYS A 70 -8.15 18.11 -13.23
N LYS A 71 -8.27 18.60 -12.00
CA LYS A 71 -8.00 17.87 -10.77
C LYS A 71 -6.59 17.29 -10.75
N THR A 72 -5.59 18.15 -11.01
CA THR A 72 -4.19 17.74 -11.09
C THR A 72 -3.27 18.62 -10.25
N CYS A 73 -2.26 18.00 -9.64
CA CYS A 73 -1.13 18.67 -9.03
C CYS A 73 0.19 18.13 -9.58
N THR A 74 1.20 18.97 -9.80
CA THR A 74 2.50 18.51 -10.30
C THR A 74 3.26 17.60 -9.32
N CYS A 75 2.90 17.59 -8.03
CA CYS A 75 3.45 16.61 -7.08
C CYS A 75 2.93 15.17 -7.32
N ARG A 76 1.87 15.01 -8.10
CA ARG A 76 1.22 13.74 -8.50
C ARG A 76 0.56 12.93 -7.37
N THR A 77 0.72 13.34 -6.11
CA THR A 77 0.16 12.61 -4.96
C THR A 77 -1.36 12.47 -5.07
N TRP A 78 -2.08 13.52 -5.45
CA TRP A 78 -3.54 13.47 -5.60
C TRP A 78 -3.98 12.51 -6.70
N GLN A 79 -3.29 12.51 -7.85
CA GLN A 79 -3.62 11.61 -8.96
C GLN A 79 -3.29 10.15 -8.66
N LEU A 80 -2.26 9.89 -7.86
CA LEU A 80 -1.83 8.54 -7.50
C LEU A 80 -2.64 7.94 -6.35
N ARG A 81 -2.98 8.76 -5.35
CA ARG A 81 -3.68 8.30 -4.14
C ARG A 81 -5.17 8.57 -4.18
N GLY A 82 -5.65 9.55 -4.95
CA GLY A 82 -7.05 9.98 -4.93
C GLY A 82 -7.45 10.79 -3.68
N ILE A 83 -6.49 11.13 -2.82
CA ILE A 83 -6.66 12.02 -1.66
C ILE A 83 -5.97 13.35 -1.98
N PRO A 84 -6.63 14.50 -1.81
CA PRO A 84 -5.99 15.81 -2.01
C PRO A 84 -4.70 15.93 -1.21
N CYS A 85 -3.61 16.28 -1.89
CA CYS A 85 -2.34 16.59 -1.23
C CYS A 85 -2.39 18.00 -0.62
N LEU A 86 -1.40 18.33 0.21
CA LEU A 86 -1.31 19.65 0.87
C LEU A 86 -1.42 20.84 -0.12
N HIS A 87 -0.85 20.72 -1.33
CA HIS A 87 -0.93 21.76 -2.36
C HIS A 87 -2.35 21.98 -2.87
N VAL A 88 -3.09 20.89 -3.10
CA VAL A 88 -4.49 20.92 -3.55
C VAL A 88 -5.37 21.43 -2.42
N VAL A 89 -5.12 20.99 -1.18
CA VAL A 89 -5.82 21.47 0.01
C VAL A 89 -5.70 22.99 0.12
N LEU A 90 -4.49 23.55 0.00
CA LEU A 90 -4.28 24.99 0.06
C LEU A 90 -5.01 25.74 -1.07
N ALA A 91 -4.97 25.22 -2.29
CA ALA A 91 -5.67 25.81 -3.44
C ALA A 91 -7.20 25.83 -3.23
N TYR A 92 -7.77 24.75 -2.70
CA TYR A 92 -9.20 24.66 -2.40
C TYR A 92 -9.61 25.59 -1.25
N GLN A 93 -8.82 25.64 -0.17
CA GLN A 93 -9.02 26.56 0.95
C GLN A 93 -8.99 28.03 0.49
N HIS A 94 -8.03 28.40 -0.37
CA HIS A 94 -7.96 29.75 -0.96
C HIS A 94 -9.21 30.08 -1.80
N LYS A 95 -9.87 29.09 -2.39
CA LYS A 95 -11.12 29.26 -3.15
C LYS A 95 -12.39 29.17 -2.27
N ASN A 96 -12.24 29.04 -0.94
CA ASN A 96 -13.33 28.74 -0.01
C ASN A 96 -14.12 27.47 -0.39
N MET A 97 -13.42 26.46 -0.89
CA MET A 97 -13.99 25.15 -1.21
C MET A 97 -13.46 24.10 -0.23
N GLU A 98 -14.31 23.12 0.10
CA GLU A 98 -13.95 22.03 1.00
C GLU A 98 -13.16 20.95 0.24
N PRO A 99 -11.89 20.67 0.61
CA PRO A 99 -11.08 19.63 -0.02
C PRO A 99 -11.61 18.21 0.24
N GLU A 100 -12.37 17.98 1.32
CA GLU A 100 -12.95 16.66 1.63
C GLU A 100 -13.80 16.11 0.49
N HIS A 101 -14.52 16.96 -0.24
CA HIS A 101 -15.35 16.55 -1.39
C HIS A 101 -14.53 16.01 -2.57
N GLU A 102 -13.22 16.25 -2.58
CA GLU A 102 -12.30 15.81 -3.64
C GLU A 102 -11.58 14.50 -3.34
N VAL A 103 -11.85 13.90 -2.18
CA VAL A 103 -11.45 12.53 -1.89
C VAL A 103 -12.24 11.57 -2.80
N VAL A 104 -11.51 10.72 -3.51
CA VAL A 104 -12.09 9.76 -4.45
C VAL A 104 -13.07 8.80 -3.75
N HIS A 105 -14.10 8.38 -4.49
CA HIS A 105 -15.17 7.53 -3.96
C HIS A 105 -14.72 6.22 -3.31
N TRP A 106 -13.54 5.69 -3.64
CA TRP A 106 -13.01 4.44 -3.07
C TRP A 106 -12.84 4.49 -1.55
N TYR A 107 -12.67 5.68 -0.99
CA TYR A 107 -12.52 5.89 0.46
C TYR A 107 -13.82 6.27 1.15
N ARG A 108 -14.94 6.28 0.41
CA ARG A 108 -16.24 6.63 0.96
C ARG A 108 -16.87 5.43 1.68
N GLU A 109 -17.59 5.72 2.75
CA GLU A 109 -18.30 4.73 3.57
C GLU A 109 -19.25 3.90 2.71
N GLU A 110 -19.99 4.54 1.80
CA GLU A 110 -20.89 3.88 0.86
C GLU A 110 -20.17 2.80 0.03
N THR A 111 -19.04 3.15 -0.60
CA THR A 111 -18.25 2.20 -1.40
C THR A 111 -17.70 1.08 -0.54
N PHE A 112 -17.25 1.40 0.67
CA PHE A 112 -16.75 0.42 1.63
C PHE A 112 -17.84 -0.57 2.06
N LEU A 113 -19.02 -0.09 2.45
CA LEU A 113 -20.16 -0.92 2.84
C LEU A 113 -20.66 -1.78 1.67
N ASN A 114 -20.68 -1.21 0.46
CA ASN A 114 -21.02 -1.95 -0.76
C ASN A 114 -20.06 -3.13 -1.02
N ALA A 115 -18.76 -2.96 -0.77
CA ALA A 115 -17.78 -4.05 -0.90
C ALA A 115 -18.04 -5.20 0.09
N TYR A 116 -18.63 -4.91 1.26
CA TYR A 116 -18.98 -5.88 2.30
C TYR A 116 -20.50 -6.14 2.41
N ASN A 117 -21.25 -5.88 1.34
CA ASN A 117 -22.71 -6.03 1.38
C ASN A 117 -23.19 -7.48 1.24
N HIS A 118 -22.32 -8.39 0.82
CA HIS A 118 -22.67 -9.79 0.60
C HIS A 118 -22.20 -10.71 1.73
N PHE A 119 -23.06 -11.66 2.09
CA PHE A 119 -22.86 -12.56 3.22
C PHE A 119 -22.76 -14.01 2.76
N LEU A 120 -21.83 -14.75 3.36
CA LEU A 120 -21.81 -16.20 3.25
C LEU A 120 -22.94 -16.76 4.13
N GLN A 121 -23.81 -17.56 3.52
CA GLN A 121 -24.88 -18.22 4.25
C GLN A 121 -24.30 -19.32 5.15
N PRO A 122 -24.84 -19.50 6.37
CA PRO A 122 -24.52 -20.67 7.18
C PRO A 122 -24.81 -21.95 6.41
N ILE A 123 -23.91 -22.91 6.50
CA ILE A 123 -24.10 -24.26 5.93
C ILE A 123 -24.12 -25.29 7.06
N PRO A 124 -24.89 -26.37 6.91
CA PRO A 124 -24.83 -27.48 7.85
C PRO A 124 -23.43 -28.09 7.87
N ASN A 125 -23.12 -28.86 8.92
CA ASN A 125 -21.83 -29.55 8.99
C ASN A 125 -21.74 -30.65 7.90
N MET A 126 -20.52 -31.07 7.60
CA MET A 126 -20.25 -32.07 6.55
C MET A 126 -21.01 -33.40 6.73
N LYS A 127 -21.33 -33.78 7.97
CA LYS A 127 -22.08 -35.02 8.27
C LYS A 127 -23.56 -34.92 7.89
N MET A 128 -24.09 -33.71 7.79
CA MET A 128 -25.48 -33.42 7.45
C MET A 128 -25.66 -33.08 5.97
N TRP A 129 -24.60 -33.10 5.17
CA TRP A 129 -24.69 -32.78 3.75
C TRP A 129 -25.44 -33.87 2.97
N PRO A 130 -26.31 -33.50 2.02
CA PRO A 130 -27.01 -34.47 1.20
C PRO A 130 -26.01 -35.24 0.33
N HIS A 131 -26.26 -36.53 0.16
CA HIS A 131 -25.47 -37.33 -0.78
C HIS A 131 -25.79 -36.85 -2.19
N THR A 132 -24.75 -36.44 -2.92
CA THR A 132 -24.91 -35.94 -4.29
C THR A 132 -24.78 -37.10 -5.26
N SER A 133 -25.71 -37.25 -6.20
CA SER A 133 -25.70 -38.27 -7.27
C SER A 133 -24.76 -37.94 -8.43
N GLY A 134 -23.97 -36.88 -8.30
CA GLY A 134 -23.03 -36.40 -9.32
C GLY A 134 -21.76 -37.24 -9.42
N VAL A 135 -20.95 -36.95 -10.44
CA VAL A 135 -19.64 -37.58 -10.64
C VAL A 135 -18.73 -37.24 -9.46
N MET A 136 -18.07 -38.25 -8.90
CA MET A 136 -17.05 -38.06 -7.89
C MET A 136 -15.92 -37.22 -8.49
N ILE A 137 -15.68 -36.03 -7.92
CA ILE A 137 -14.60 -35.16 -8.37
C ILE A 137 -13.30 -35.71 -7.79
N GLU A 138 -12.47 -36.29 -8.65
CA GLU A 138 -11.12 -36.71 -8.27
C GLU A 138 -10.20 -35.49 -8.13
N PRO A 139 -9.23 -35.52 -7.19
CA PRO A 139 -8.23 -34.48 -7.10
C PRO A 139 -7.48 -34.38 -8.45
N PRO A 140 -7.12 -33.16 -8.87
CA PRO A 140 -6.37 -32.98 -10.11
C PRO A 140 -5.05 -33.77 -10.03
N GLU A 141 -4.67 -34.40 -11.13
CA GLU A 141 -3.39 -35.12 -11.20
C GLU A 141 -2.24 -34.19 -10.82
N PRO A 142 -1.32 -34.63 -9.93
CA PRO A 142 -0.22 -33.79 -9.47
C PRO A 142 0.70 -33.46 -10.65
N LYS A 143 0.70 -32.20 -11.07
CA LYS A 143 1.64 -31.70 -12.07
C LYS A 143 2.96 -31.38 -11.42
N VAL A 144 4.06 -31.90 -11.99
CA VAL A 144 5.41 -31.50 -11.59
C VAL A 144 5.60 -30.03 -11.96
N MET A 145 5.58 -29.14 -10.98
CA MET A 145 5.86 -27.73 -11.23
C MET A 145 7.31 -27.57 -11.70
N PRO A 146 7.58 -26.70 -12.69
CA PRO A 146 8.95 -26.32 -13.04
C PRO A 146 9.67 -25.90 -11.76
N GLY A 147 10.77 -26.59 -11.43
CA GLY A 147 11.57 -26.27 -10.27
C GLY A 147 12.09 -24.83 -10.36
N ARG A 148 12.40 -24.23 -9.20
CA ARG A 148 13.02 -22.91 -9.13
C ARG A 148 14.22 -22.85 -10.09
N PRO A 149 14.30 -21.87 -11.01
CA PRO A 149 15.47 -21.70 -11.85
C PRO A 149 16.73 -21.61 -10.99
N PRO A 150 17.81 -22.34 -11.35
CA PRO A 150 19.04 -22.30 -10.57
C PRO A 150 19.58 -20.87 -10.53
N LYS A 151 19.97 -20.39 -9.33
CA LYS A 151 20.55 -19.03 -9.15
C LYS A 151 21.81 -18.79 -9.99
N SER A 152 22.48 -19.85 -10.42
CA SER A 152 23.69 -19.78 -11.22
C SER A 152 23.62 -20.79 -12.36
N ARG A 153 24.16 -20.38 -13.51
CA ARG A 153 24.35 -21.25 -14.67
C ARG A 153 25.28 -22.41 -14.29
N ARG A 154 24.95 -23.62 -14.73
CA ARG A 154 25.87 -24.77 -14.66
C ARG A 154 27.08 -24.48 -15.56
N LYS A 155 28.28 -24.51 -14.97
CA LYS A 155 29.54 -24.31 -15.71
C LYS A 155 29.84 -25.51 -16.59
N ALA A 156 30.36 -25.28 -17.80
CA ALA A 156 30.84 -26.36 -18.66
C ALA A 156 32.14 -26.98 -18.09
N LYS A 157 32.47 -28.21 -18.49
CA LYS A 157 33.62 -28.98 -17.96
C LYS A 157 34.96 -28.25 -18.12
N ASN A 158 35.07 -27.39 -19.13
CA ASN A 158 36.28 -26.65 -19.47
C ASN A 158 36.31 -25.22 -18.91
N GLU A 159 35.32 -24.81 -18.11
CA GLU A 159 35.32 -23.47 -17.53
C GLU A 159 36.22 -23.38 -16.28
N PRO A 160 37.10 -22.37 -16.19
CA PRO A 160 37.96 -22.20 -15.03
C PRO A 160 37.14 -21.92 -13.76
N ARG A 161 37.51 -22.60 -12.67
CA ARG A 161 36.99 -22.29 -11.32
C ARG A 161 37.62 -20.97 -10.85
N LYS A 162 36.80 -20.00 -10.42
CA LYS A 162 37.32 -18.80 -9.74
C LYS A 162 37.96 -19.25 -8.42
N LYS A 163 39.24 -18.93 -8.21
CA LYS A 163 39.91 -19.14 -6.93
C LYS A 163 39.21 -18.27 -5.87
N VAL A 164 38.74 -18.89 -4.80
CA VAL A 164 38.20 -18.18 -3.65
C VAL A 164 39.39 -17.55 -2.93
N ILE A 165 39.51 -16.22 -2.95
CA ILE A 165 40.47 -15.50 -2.13
C ILE A 165 39.90 -15.46 -0.72
N GLN A 166 40.51 -16.20 0.21
CA GLN A 166 40.20 -16.06 1.64
C GLN A 166 40.72 -14.70 2.11
N LYS A 167 39.81 -13.80 2.49
CA LYS A 167 40.17 -12.54 3.15
C LYS A 167 40.45 -12.86 4.62
N SER A 168 41.68 -12.59 5.09
CA SER A 168 42.00 -12.59 6.52
C SER A 168 41.28 -11.43 7.21
N SER A 169 40.74 -11.72 8.39
CA SER A 169 40.07 -10.74 9.26
C SER A 169 41.07 -9.67 9.71
N LYS A 170 40.77 -8.40 9.42
CA LYS A 170 41.45 -7.26 10.04
C LYS A 170 40.88 -7.07 11.44
N ASN A 171 41.63 -7.46 12.46
CA ASN A 171 41.69 -6.76 13.73
C ASN A 171 43.14 -6.87 14.23
N ASP A 172 43.58 -5.82 14.93
CA ASP A 172 44.90 -5.63 15.53
C ASP A 172 45.93 -4.89 14.66
N LEU A 173 45.78 -3.56 14.66
CA LEU A 173 46.91 -2.65 14.65
C LEU A 173 46.74 -1.71 15.83
N LEU A 174 47.58 -1.85 16.86
CA LEU A 174 48.10 -0.70 17.61
C LEU A 174 49.53 -1.00 18.10
N PHE A 175 50.45 -0.22 17.50
CA PHE A 175 51.77 0.22 17.95
C PHE A 175 52.95 -0.76 18.03
N VAL A 176 53.82 -0.62 17.03
CA VAL A 176 55.26 -0.85 17.12
C VAL A 176 55.89 0.38 17.78
N SER A 177 56.65 0.19 18.86
CA SER A 177 57.83 1.02 19.13
C SER A 177 58.88 0.22 19.91
N SER A 178 59.86 -0.27 19.13
CA SER A 178 61.30 -0.16 19.38
C SER A 178 61.89 -0.65 20.72
N SER A 179 62.70 -1.73 20.62
CA SER A 179 64.13 -1.79 20.97
C SER A 179 64.60 -0.95 22.18
N ARG A 180 65.35 -1.44 23.19
CA ARG A 180 66.35 -2.53 23.28
C ARG A 180 66.90 -2.53 24.75
N PRO A 181 67.94 -3.32 25.11
CA PRO A 181 68.04 -4.02 26.39
C PRO A 181 68.93 -3.32 27.44
N GLN A 182 68.77 -3.70 28.71
CA GLN A 182 69.77 -4.41 29.52
C GLN A 182 69.03 -5.21 30.60
#